data_AF-A0A383D9R3-F1
#
_entry.id   AF-A0A383D9R3-F1
#
_cell.length_a   1.000
_cell.length_b   1.000
_cell.length_c   1.000
_cell.angle_alpha   90.00
_cell.angle_beta   90.00
_cell.angle_gamma   90.00
#
_symmetry.space_group_name_H-M   'P 1'
#
loop_
_entity.id
_entity.type
_entity.pdbx_description
1 polymer ?
#
loop_
_entity_poly.entity_id
_entity_poly.type
_entity_poly.pdbx_seq_one_letter_code
_entity_poly.pdbx_strand_id
1 'polypeptide(L)'
;MTITQALIWIGLGYTCGSVPWSVLVSKLFRSEDARSVGDGNPGATNAWIAAGWKVGLIVLLLDVSKGIIPVVAGLMFIGPARVNLDYVLLALVWVAPVVGHAWSPFLRFGGGKA
;
A
#
# COMPACT_ATOMS: atom_id res chain seq x y z
N MET A 1 -14.25 -5.47 18.90
CA MET A 1 -14.42 -5.12 17.48
C MET A 1 -15.50 -6.02 16.87
N THR A 2 -16.27 -5.59 15.87
CA THR A 2 -17.13 -6.55 15.13
C THR A 2 -16.39 -7.14 13.93
N ILE A 3 -16.73 -8.37 13.55
CA ILE A 3 -16.16 -9.02 12.35
C ILE A 3 -16.39 -8.13 11.11
N THR A 4 -17.57 -7.54 10.99
CA THR A 4 -17.91 -6.62 9.90
C THR A 4 -16.97 -5.41 9.85
N GLN A 5 -16.67 -4.79 10.99
CA GLN A 5 -15.69 -3.69 11.05
C GLN A 5 -14.31 -4.15 10.60
N ALA A 6 -13.84 -5.31 11.07
CA ALA A 6 -12.55 -5.86 10.67
C ALA A 6 -12.48 -6.08 9.16
N LEU A 7 -13.50 -6.72 8.57
CA LEU A 7 -13.57 -6.99 7.13
C LEU A 7 -13.56 -5.71 6.28
N ILE A 8 -14.28 -4.68 6.72
CA ILE A 8 -14.27 -3.37 6.05
C ILE A 8 -12.85 -2.79 6.05
N TRP A 9 -12.18 -2.75 7.20
CA TRP A 9 -10.84 -2.16 7.31
C TRP A 9 -9.74 -3.00 6.63
N ILE A 10 -9.87 -4.32 6.61
CA ILE A 10 -9.02 -5.21 5.80
C ILE A 10 -9.19 -4.86 4.31
N GLY A 11 -10.43 -4.74 3.83
CA GLY A 11 -10.71 -4.39 2.44
C GLY A 11 -10.19 -3.01 2.06
N LEU A 12 -10.40 -2.00 2.92
CA LEU A 12 -9.86 -0.65 2.71
C LEU A 12 -8.34 -0.62 2.76
N GLY A 13 -7.72 -1.33 3.70
CA GLY A 13 -6.27 -1.44 3.81
C GLY A 13 -5.67 -2.07 2.55
N TYR A 14 -6.22 -3.20 2.11
CA TYR A 14 -5.79 -3.89 0.89
C TYR A 14 -5.92 -3.01 -0.36
N THR A 15 -7.07 -2.36 -0.55
CA THR A 15 -7.30 -1.50 -1.72
C THR A 15 -6.40 -0.27 -1.72
N CYS A 16 -6.18 0.36 -0.56
CA CYS A 16 -5.24 1.47 -0.41
C CYS A 16 -3.80 1.03 -0.69
N GLY A 17 -3.35 -0.07 -0.09
CA GLY A 17 -2.02 -0.65 -0.31
C GLY A 17 -1.75 -1.07 -1.76
N SER A 18 -2.81 -1.47 -2.47
CA SER A 18 -2.74 -1.88 -3.88
C SER A 18 -2.37 -0.77 -4.83
N VAL A 19 -2.54 0.51 -4.47
CA VAL A 19 -2.29 1.62 -5.39
C VAL A 19 -0.80 1.67 -5.80
N PRO A 20 -0.48 1.61 -7.11
CA PRO A 20 0.90 1.56 -7.59
C PRO A 20 1.46 2.97 -7.83
N TRP A 21 1.80 3.68 -6.75
CA TRP A 21 2.24 5.08 -6.83
C TRP A 21 3.49 5.29 -7.70
N SER A 22 4.46 4.37 -7.65
CA SER A 22 5.63 4.41 -8.53
C SER A 22 5.27 4.50 -10.01
N VAL A 23 4.29 3.72 -10.45
CA VAL A 23 3.81 3.69 -11.85
C VAL A 23 3.02 4.96 -12.16
N LEU A 24 2.10 5.36 -11.27
CA LEU A 24 1.23 6.51 -11.49
C LEU A 24 2.03 7.82 -11.53
N VAL A 25 2.89 8.05 -10.54
CA VAL A 25 3.62 9.31 -10.39
C VAL A 25 4.74 9.40 -11.45
N SER A 26 5.47 8.33 -11.74
CA SER A 26 6.52 8.39 -12.77
C SER A 26 5.95 8.71 -14.15
N LYS A 27 4.81 8.08 -14.51
CA LYS A 27 4.10 8.38 -15.76
C LYS A 27 3.57 9.80 -15.80
N LEU A 28 3.06 10.31 -14.68
CA LEU A 28 2.52 11.67 -14.61
C LEU A 28 3.61 12.73 -14.83
N PHE A 29 4.81 12.54 -14.28
CA PHE A 29 5.86 13.56 -14.32
C PHE A 29 6.81 13.45 -15.52
N ARG A 30 7.05 12.25 -16.06
CA ARG A 30 8.05 12.01 -17.12
C ARG A 30 7.59 11.05 -18.22
N SER A 31 6.34 10.59 -18.20
CA SER A 31 5.78 9.63 -19.16
C SER A 31 6.49 8.27 -19.22
N GLU A 32 7.41 7.99 -18.29
CA GLU A 32 8.13 6.72 -18.19
C GLU A 32 7.53 5.82 -17.10
N ASP A 33 7.42 4.52 -17.37
CA ASP A 33 6.90 3.55 -16.41
C ASP A 33 8.04 3.13 -15.46
N ALA A 34 7.86 3.28 -14.14
CA ALA A 34 8.87 2.85 -13.18
C ALA A 34 9.25 1.36 -13.31
N ARG A 35 8.43 0.52 -13.95
CA ARG A 35 8.73 -0.91 -14.14
C ARG A 35 9.61 -1.19 -15.37
N SER A 36 9.89 -0.19 -16.22
CA SER A 36 10.77 -0.38 -17.39
C SER A 36 12.25 -0.13 -17.09
N VAL A 37 12.59 0.23 -15.85
CA VAL A 37 13.96 0.55 -15.42
C VAL A 37 14.39 -0.31 -14.23
N GLY A 38 15.71 -0.34 -13.98
CA GLY A 38 16.28 -1.03 -12.83
C GLY A 38 15.95 -2.53 -12.83
N ASP A 39 15.43 -3.03 -11.70
CA ASP A 39 15.00 -4.42 -11.53
C ASP A 39 13.52 -4.67 -11.90
N GLY A 40 12.83 -3.67 -12.45
CA GLY A 40 11.42 -3.74 -12.81
C GLY A 40 10.43 -3.69 -11.63
N ASN A 41 10.92 -3.57 -10.39
CA ASN A 41 10.09 -3.43 -9.20
C ASN A 41 9.31 -2.09 -9.21
N PRO A 42 7.99 -2.07 -8.99
CA PRO A 42 7.21 -0.84 -8.92
C PRO A 42 7.38 -0.14 -7.56
N GLY A 43 8.60 0.29 -7.23
CA GLY A 43 8.93 1.00 -5.98
C GLY A 43 9.59 2.36 -6.19
N ALA A 44 9.88 3.04 -5.07
CA ALA A 44 10.46 4.38 -5.05
C ALA A 44 11.83 4.49 -5.77
N THR A 45 12.69 3.47 -5.66
CA THR A 45 14.00 3.46 -6.32
C THR A 45 13.87 3.52 -7.83
N ASN A 46 12.99 2.70 -8.42
CA ASN A 46 12.81 2.73 -9.87
C ASN A 46 12.03 3.97 -10.32
N ALA A 47 11.16 4.52 -9.48
CA ALA A 47 10.57 5.85 -9.73
C ALA A 47 11.62 6.97 -9.72
N TRP A 48 12.64 6.89 -8.85
CA TRP A 48 13.80 7.78 -8.92
C TRP A 48 14.50 7.60 -10.27
N ILE A 49 14.85 6.37 -10.64
CA ILE A 49 15.59 6.11 -11.89
C ILE A 49 14.80 6.64 -13.10
N ALA A 50 13.49 6.38 -13.16
CA ALA A 50 12.63 6.79 -14.28
C ALA A 50 12.35 8.30 -14.29
N ALA A 51 12.19 8.96 -13.14
CA ALA A 51 11.64 10.31 -13.09
C ALA A 51 12.37 11.32 -12.18
N GLY A 52 13.51 10.94 -11.62
CA GLY A 52 14.38 11.75 -10.77
C GLY A 52 14.07 11.63 -9.27
N TRP A 53 15.03 12.05 -8.44
CA TRP A 53 15.01 11.85 -6.98
C TRP A 53 13.77 12.46 -6.30
N LYS A 54 13.25 13.59 -6.79
CA LYS A 54 12.05 14.22 -6.24
C LYS A 54 10.82 13.32 -6.41
N VAL A 55 10.69 12.67 -7.56
CA VAL A 55 9.60 11.73 -7.83
C VAL A 55 9.76 10.47 -6.99
N GLY A 56 10.99 9.93 -6.89
CA GLY A 56 11.28 8.82 -5.98
C GLY A 56 10.90 9.11 -4.53
N LEU A 57 11.21 10.31 -4.03
CA LEU A 57 10.83 10.73 -2.67
C LEU A 57 9.31 10.84 -2.50
N ILE A 58 8.60 11.44 -3.46
CA ILE A 58 7.13 11.51 -3.44
C ILE A 58 6.52 10.10 -3.40
N VAL A 59 7.00 9.19 -4.24
CA VAL A 59 6.54 7.80 -4.28
C VAL A 59 6.80 7.09 -2.96
N LEU A 60 7.97 7.27 -2.36
CA LEU A 60 8.28 6.70 -1.04
C LEU A 60 7.27 7.17 0.02
N LEU A 61 6.99 8.48 0.07
CA LEU A 61 6.03 9.04 1.02
C LEU A 61 4.62 8.49 0.78
N LEU A 62 4.20 8.36 -0.47
CA LEU A 62 2.89 7.80 -0.82
C LEU A 62 2.78 6.30 -0.50
N ASP A 63 3.83 5.52 -0.78
CA ASP A 63 3.87 4.08 -0.50
C ASP A 63 3.91 3.79 1.01
N VAL A 64 4.57 4.62 1.81
CA VAL A 64 4.47 4.55 3.28
C VAL A 64 3.08 4.99 3.74
N SER A 65 2.55 6.08 3.19
CA SER A 65 1.26 6.64 3.60
C SER A 65 0.09 5.69 3.32
N LYS A 66 0.09 4.98 2.19
CA LYS A 66 -0.97 4.01 1.88
C LYS A 66 -0.99 2.80 2.83
N GLY A 67 0.12 2.54 3.53
CA GLY A 67 0.18 1.56 4.62
C GLY A 67 -0.35 2.13 5.93
N ILE A 68 0.13 3.32 6.30
CA ILE A 68 -0.17 3.93 7.61
C ILE A 68 -1.62 4.42 7.70
N ILE A 69 -2.09 5.17 6.71
CA ILE A 69 -3.39 5.87 6.76
C ILE A 69 -4.56 4.90 7.03
N PRO A 70 -4.76 3.80 6.26
CA PRO A 70 -5.90 2.92 6.50
C PRO A 70 -5.80 2.20 7.84
N VAL A 71 -4.60 1.88 8.32
CA VAL A 71 -4.39 1.22 9.62
C VAL A 71 -4.72 2.18 10.77
N VAL A 72 -4.17 3.39 10.75
CA VAL A 72 -4.43 4.41 11.78
C VAL A 72 -5.91 4.78 11.80
N ALA A 73 -6.53 5.00 10.64
CA ALA A 73 -7.96 5.22 10.54
C ALA A 73 -8.73 4.04 11.13
N GLY A 74 -8.40 2.80 10.77
CA GLY A 74 -9.00 1.60 11.35
C GLY A 74 -8.93 1.57 12.87
N LEU A 75 -7.77 1.84 13.46
CA LEU A 75 -7.59 1.87 14.92
C LEU A 75 -8.43 2.95 15.62
N MET A 76 -8.73 4.07 14.96
CA MET A 76 -9.60 5.12 15.52
C MET A 76 -11.07 4.72 15.56
N PHE A 77 -11.52 3.89 14.61
CA PHE A 77 -12.92 3.46 14.50
C PHE A 77 -13.20 2.07 15.08
N ILE A 78 -12.16 1.27 15.30
CA ILE A 78 -12.24 -0.07 15.89
C ILE A 78 -12.12 0.06 17.43
N GLY A 79 -13.17 -0.35 18.15
CA GLY A 79 -13.15 -0.42 19.62
C GLY A 79 -12.12 -1.43 20.15
N PRO A 80 -11.73 -1.34 21.44
CA PRO A 80 -10.63 -2.13 22.01
C PRO A 80 -10.85 -3.64 21.84
N ALA A 81 -9.75 -4.37 21.68
CA ALA A 81 -9.74 -5.82 21.67
C ALA A 81 -10.15 -6.36 23.06
N ARG A 82 -11.10 -7.30 23.09
CA ARG A 82 -11.65 -7.90 24.31
C ARG A 82 -11.44 -9.41 24.38
N VAL A 83 -11.28 -10.04 23.22
CA VAL A 83 -11.08 -11.49 23.10
C VAL A 83 -9.92 -11.79 22.15
N ASN A 84 -9.34 -13.00 22.24
CA ASN A 84 -8.21 -13.41 21.39
C ASN A 84 -8.47 -13.21 19.89
N LEU A 85 -9.69 -13.44 19.43
CA LEU A 85 -10.09 -13.24 18.03
C LEU A 85 -9.93 -11.78 17.57
N ASP A 86 -10.14 -10.79 18.45
CA ASP A 86 -9.98 -9.38 18.10
C ASP A 86 -8.52 -9.06 17.74
N TYR A 87 -7.55 -9.67 18.43
CA TYR A 87 -6.12 -9.46 18.15
C TYR A 87 -5.73 -10.04 16.79
N VAL A 88 -6.27 -11.21 16.43
CA VAL A 88 -6.04 -11.83 15.11
C VAL A 88 -6.60 -10.94 14.01
N LEU A 89 -7.84 -10.48 14.17
CA LEU A 89 -8.50 -9.60 13.21
C LEU A 89 -7.79 -8.25 13.08
N LEU A 90 -7.28 -7.68 14.18
CA LEU A 90 -6.44 -6.48 14.14
C LEU A 90 -5.15 -6.74 13.36
N ALA A 91 -4.44 -7.84 13.62
CA ALA A 91 -3.23 -8.18 12.87
C ALA A 91 -3.49 -8.27 11.36
N LEU A 92 -4.65 -8.80 10.95
CA LEU A 92 -5.04 -8.83 9.54
C LEU A 92 -5.26 -7.42 8.96
N VAL A 93 -5.87 -6.49 9.71
CA VAL A 93 -6.01 -5.08 9.30
C VAL A 93 -4.63 -4.44 9.07
N TRP A 94 -3.66 -4.74 9.94
CA TRP A 94 -2.28 -4.22 9.82
C TRP A 94 -1.53 -4.77 8.60
N VAL A 95 -1.72 -6.05 8.29
CA VAL A 95 -1.02 -6.73 7.19
C VAL A 95 -1.69 -6.45 5.83
N ALA A 96 -2.98 -6.11 5.80
CA ALA A 96 -3.74 -5.94 4.56
C ALA A 96 -3.11 -4.95 3.54
N PRO A 97 -2.62 -3.75 3.92
CA PRO A 97 -1.98 -2.85 2.96
C PRO A 97 -0.67 -3.40 2.40
N VAL A 98 0.09 -4.15 3.19
CA VAL A 98 1.34 -4.80 2.76
C VAL A 98 1.03 -5.85 1.70
N VAL A 99 0.00 -6.66 1.93
CA VAL A 99 -0.49 -7.66 0.97
C VAL A 99 -0.97 -6.99 -0.31
N GLY A 100 -1.71 -5.87 -0.21
CA GLY A 100 -2.11 -5.08 -1.37
C GLY A 100 -0.93 -4.55 -2.16
N HIS A 101 0.12 -4.07 -1.47
CA HIS A 101 1.33 -3.57 -2.14
C HIS A 101 2.07 -4.67 -2.92
N ALA A 102 2.15 -5.88 -2.35
CA ALA A 102 2.82 -7.03 -2.95
C ALA A 102 2.00 -7.72 -4.06
N TRP A 103 0.67 -7.78 -3.91
CA TRP A 103 -0.25 -8.42 -4.85
C TRP A 103 -1.36 -7.45 -5.28
N SER A 104 -0.98 -6.41 -6.02
CA SER A 104 -1.90 -5.37 -6.46
C SER A 104 -2.79 -5.86 -7.62
N PRO A 105 -4.13 -5.77 -7.53
CA PRO A 105 -5.02 -6.03 -8.67
C PRO A 105 -4.74 -5.10 -9.86
N PHE A 106 -4.28 -3.87 -9.61
CA PHE A 106 -3.94 -2.89 -10.65
C PHE A 106 -2.70 -3.29 -11.46
N LEU A 107 -1.89 -4.20 -10.91
CA LEU A 107 -0.68 -4.73 -11.53
C LEU A 107 -0.81 -6.22 -11.86
N ARG A 108 -2.03 -6.71 -12.11
CA ARG A 108 -2.33 -8.13 -12.42
C ARG A 108 -1.81 -9.09 -11.35
N PHE A 109 -1.98 -8.72 -10.08
CA PHE A 109 -1.45 -9.43 -8.91
C PHE A 109 0.08 -9.55 -8.90
N GLY A 110 0.79 -8.69 -9.62
CA GLY A 110 2.15 -8.31 -9.28
C GLY A 110 2.15 -7.13 -8.31
N GLY A 111 3.32 -6.72 -7.83
CA GLY A 111 3.40 -5.62 -6.88
C GLY A 111 4.83 -5.26 -6.54
N GLY A 112 4.97 -4.36 -5.57
CA GLY A 112 6.25 -3.93 -5.05
C GLY A 112 6.78 -4.88 -3.99
N LYS A 113 8.10 -4.92 -3.86
CA LYS A 113 8.76 -5.49 -2.69
C LYS A 113 8.46 -4.59 -1.48
N ALA A 114 7.80 -5.16 -0.47
CA ALA A 114 7.51 -4.51 0.81
C ALA A 114 8.68 -4.61 1.79
#